data_AF-A0A441BEL3-F1
#
_entry.id   AF-A0A441BEL3-F1
#
_cell.length_a   1.000
_cell.length_b   1.000
_cell.length_c   1.000
_cell.angle_alpha   90.00
_cell.angle_beta   90.00
_cell.angle_gamma   90.00
#
_symmetry.space_group_name_H-M   'P 1'
#
loop_
_entity.id
_entity.type
_entity.pdbx_description
1 polymer ?
#
loop_
_entity_poly.entity_id
_entity_poly.type
_entity_poly.pdbx_seq_one_letter_code
_entity_poly.pdbx_strand_id
1 'polypeptide(L)'
;MNIATQEATISNQQGAQAGGSVIGRDYNNFEAKKGVVEKLLLKLMQQYECNEQTQTTIDELARYHTRRAADGIDGLEAKLKASGRFDYYDEAIEKKEMFAKLLERWSLYSSAQQIFVHILARAENEFTQVIYRQIPQRTPEEINALVIDRIVNPIVEECGGELMSVNHNLVQGMVYWLAEQCFIKWHHAAVAA
;
A
#
# COMPACT_ATOMS: atom_id res chain seq x y z
N MET A 1 68.58 16.87 -15.65
CA MET A 1 67.24 16.26 -15.80
C MET A 1 67.24 14.99 -14.97
N ASN A 2 66.58 14.99 -13.81
CA ASN A 2 66.39 13.76 -13.02
C ASN A 2 64.91 13.42 -13.06
N ILE A 3 64.58 12.29 -13.67
CA ILE A 3 63.22 11.72 -13.65
C ILE A 3 63.18 10.79 -12.43
N ALA A 4 62.39 11.16 -11.42
CA ALA A 4 62.15 10.31 -10.28
C ALA A 4 61.21 9.16 -10.69
N THR A 5 61.68 7.92 -10.56
CA THR A 5 60.91 6.71 -10.79
C THR A 5 59.95 6.52 -9.60
N GLN A 6 58.64 6.64 -9.82
CA GLN A 6 57.64 6.21 -8.84
C GLN A 6 57.48 4.70 -8.94
N GLU A 7 57.84 3.98 -7.86
CA GLU A 7 57.51 2.56 -7.71
C GLU A 7 56.00 2.42 -7.49
N ALA A 8 55.34 1.67 -8.37
CA ALA A 8 53.94 1.32 -8.22
C ALA A 8 53.81 0.13 -7.26
N THR A 9 53.19 0.35 -6.10
CA THR A 9 52.89 -0.73 -5.14
C THR A 9 51.83 -1.67 -5.72
N ILE A 10 52.24 -2.87 -6.13
CA ILE A 10 51.32 -3.92 -6.58
C ILE A 10 50.70 -4.58 -5.34
N SER A 11 49.42 -4.33 -5.10
CA SER A 11 48.65 -5.01 -4.06
C SER A 11 48.30 -6.44 -4.50
N ASN A 12 48.80 -7.46 -3.79
CA ASN A 12 48.49 -8.88 -4.03
C ASN A 12 47.58 -9.40 -2.90
N GLN A 13 46.43 -9.98 -3.27
CA GLN A 13 45.40 -10.48 -2.33
C GLN A 13 45.40 -12.01 -2.19
N GLN A 14 46.42 -12.69 -2.71
CA GLN A 14 46.55 -14.13 -2.57
C GLN A 14 46.65 -14.54 -1.10
N GLY A 15 45.70 -15.35 -0.65
CA GLY A 15 45.62 -15.88 0.71
C GLY A 15 44.60 -15.19 1.63
N ALA A 16 43.85 -14.20 1.13
CA ALA A 16 42.81 -13.55 1.94
C ALA A 16 41.66 -14.53 2.27
N GLN A 17 41.39 -14.73 3.56
CA GLN A 17 40.24 -15.49 4.06
C GLN A 17 39.42 -14.57 4.96
N ALA A 18 38.12 -14.44 4.67
CA ALA A 18 37.17 -13.72 5.49
C ALA A 18 35.86 -14.51 5.59
N GLY A 19 35.15 -14.37 6.70
CA GLY A 19 33.80 -14.93 6.88
C GLY A 19 32.70 -14.19 6.09
N GLY A 20 33.09 -13.31 5.16
CA GLY A 20 32.23 -12.45 4.33
C GLY A 20 33.01 -11.99 3.09
N SER A 21 32.48 -11.00 2.35
CA SER A 21 33.07 -10.57 1.07
C SER A 21 34.46 -9.95 1.21
N VAL A 22 35.45 -10.50 0.48
CA VAL A 22 36.78 -9.89 0.33
C VAL A 22 36.75 -8.97 -0.88
N ILE A 23 36.97 -7.66 -0.68
CA ILE A 23 36.84 -6.64 -1.72
C ILE A 23 38.14 -5.84 -1.81
N GLY A 24 38.69 -5.75 -3.02
CA GLY A 24 40.07 -5.32 -3.25
C GLY A 24 40.32 -3.85 -3.58
N ARG A 25 39.27 -3.02 -3.63
CA ARG A 25 39.36 -1.57 -3.82
C ARG A 25 38.45 -0.85 -2.83
N ASP A 26 37.28 -0.39 -3.25
CA ASP A 26 36.26 0.23 -2.38
C ASP A 26 34.96 -0.57 -2.45
N TYR A 27 34.33 -0.79 -1.29
CA TYR A 27 32.96 -1.31 -1.20
C TYR A 27 32.00 -0.15 -0.98
N ASN A 28 31.31 0.26 -2.04
CA ASN A 28 30.22 1.22 -1.92
C ASN A 28 28.93 0.46 -1.57
N ASN A 29 28.70 0.24 -0.27
CA ASN A 29 27.42 -0.23 0.21
C ASN A 29 26.40 0.90 0.14
N PHE A 30 25.67 0.99 -0.97
CA PHE A 30 24.47 1.80 -1.03
C PHE A 30 23.37 0.99 -0.37
N GLU A 31 23.19 1.13 0.96
CA GLU A 31 21.93 0.70 1.57
C GLU A 31 20.81 1.42 0.82
N ALA A 32 19.94 0.66 0.16
CA ALA A 32 18.77 1.22 -0.50
C ALA A 32 18.00 2.04 0.54
N LYS A 33 17.71 3.31 0.22
CA LYS A 33 16.95 4.17 1.14
C LYS A 33 15.59 3.52 1.37
N LYS A 34 15.40 2.98 2.57
CA LYS A 34 14.14 2.34 2.95
C LYS A 34 12.96 3.29 2.75
N GLY A 35 11.91 2.81 2.10
CA GLY A 35 10.68 3.56 1.88
C GLY A 35 10.01 3.96 3.20
N VAL A 36 9.09 4.92 3.16
CA VAL A 36 8.35 5.35 4.37
C VAL A 36 7.58 4.16 4.97
N VAL A 37 6.88 3.38 4.14
CA VAL A 37 6.15 2.20 4.59
C VAL A 37 7.08 1.11 5.12
N GLU A 38 8.23 0.86 4.47
CA GLU A 38 9.21 -0.11 4.96
C GLU A 38 9.72 0.24 6.36
N LYS A 39 9.99 1.53 6.63
CA LYS A 39 10.37 1.99 7.98
C LYS A 39 9.25 1.77 8.99
N LEU A 40 7.99 2.00 8.60
CA LEU A 40 6.84 1.78 9.46
C LEU A 40 6.61 0.29 9.74
N LEU A 41 6.83 -0.59 8.76
CA LEU A 41 6.75 -2.05 8.93
C LEU A 41 7.78 -2.55 9.94
N LEU A 42 9.02 -2.07 9.85
CA LEU A 42 10.06 -2.40 10.84
C LEU A 42 9.69 -1.92 12.24
N LYS A 43 9.14 -0.70 12.35
CA LYS A 43 8.63 -0.20 13.62
C LYS A 43 7.47 -1.03 14.16
N LEU A 44 6.58 -1.51 13.27
CA LEU A 44 5.46 -2.36 13.65
C LEU A 44 5.94 -3.71 14.18
N MET A 45 6.96 -4.32 13.56
CA MET A 45 7.59 -5.54 14.09
C MET A 45 8.08 -5.33 15.52
N GLN A 46 8.82 -4.24 15.75
CA GLN A 46 9.31 -3.90 17.09
C GLN A 46 8.17 -3.69 18.11
N GLN A 47 7.12 -2.97 17.72
CA GLN A 47 5.96 -2.75 18.60
C GLN A 47 5.22 -4.05 18.90
N TYR A 48 5.09 -4.95 17.93
CA TYR A 48 4.47 -6.26 18.10
C TYR A 48 5.29 -7.15 19.05
N GLU A 49 6.61 -7.23 18.86
CA GLU A 49 7.51 -8.02 19.71
C GLU A 49 7.56 -7.52 21.16
N CYS A 50 7.52 -6.19 21.36
CA CYS A 50 7.51 -5.56 22.68
C CYS A 50 6.10 -5.43 23.29
N ASN A 51 5.05 -5.84 22.59
CA ASN A 51 3.63 -5.60 22.94
C ASN A 51 3.33 -4.12 23.28
N GLU A 52 3.95 -3.20 22.55
CA GLU A 52 3.74 -1.76 22.68
C GLU A 52 2.48 -1.34 21.90
N GLN A 53 1.37 -1.26 22.61
CA GLN A 53 0.07 -0.89 22.06
C GLN A 53 -0.30 0.56 22.40
N THR A 54 -1.03 1.21 21.50
CA THR A 54 -1.67 2.51 21.70
C THR A 54 -3.17 2.32 21.95
N GLN A 55 -3.75 3.15 22.82
CA GLN A 55 -5.19 3.20 23.05
C GLN A 55 -5.90 4.25 22.16
N THR A 56 -5.12 5.07 21.45
CA THR A 56 -5.63 6.19 20.67
C THR A 56 -5.55 5.87 19.18
N THR A 57 -6.67 6.04 18.49
CA THR A 57 -6.72 6.10 17.02
C THR A 57 -6.21 7.47 16.58
N ILE A 58 -5.23 7.50 15.67
CA ILE A 58 -4.73 8.75 15.09
C ILE A 58 -5.82 9.46 14.29
N ASP A 59 -5.88 10.79 14.38
CA ASP A 59 -6.94 11.59 13.75
C ASP A 59 -7.08 11.34 12.25
N GLU A 60 -5.96 11.11 11.57
CA GLU A 60 -5.91 10.81 10.14
C GLU A 60 -6.62 9.50 9.79
N LEU A 61 -6.53 8.48 10.66
CA LEU A 61 -7.26 7.22 10.48
C LEU A 61 -8.72 7.38 10.90
N ALA A 62 -8.98 8.13 11.97
CA ALA A 62 -10.33 8.41 12.46
C ALA A 62 -11.21 9.07 11.37
N ARG A 63 -10.61 9.91 10.52
CA ARG A 63 -11.28 10.47 9.32
C ARG A 63 -11.96 9.38 8.49
N TYR A 64 -11.30 8.25 8.25
CA TYR A 64 -11.81 7.18 7.39
C TYR A 64 -12.98 6.40 7.99
N HIS A 65 -13.22 6.51 9.29
CA HIS A 65 -14.41 5.93 9.94
C HIS A 65 -15.65 6.81 9.84
N THR A 66 -15.50 8.07 9.40
CA THR A 66 -16.63 8.97 9.18
C THR A 66 -17.15 8.80 7.76
N ARG A 67 -18.32 8.18 7.63
CA ARG A 67 -18.98 7.97 6.35
C ARG A 67 -19.36 9.30 5.69
N ARG A 68 -19.13 9.43 4.38
CA ARG A 68 -19.42 10.66 3.61
C ARG A 68 -20.27 10.41 2.37
N ALA A 69 -21.58 10.23 2.54
CA ALA A 69 -22.51 10.13 1.40
C ALA A 69 -23.01 11.52 0.98
N ALA A 70 -22.43 12.10 -0.07
CA ALA A 70 -22.81 13.43 -0.57
C ALA A 70 -23.82 13.40 -1.74
N ASP A 71 -23.95 12.26 -2.42
CA ASP A 71 -24.74 12.06 -3.65
C ASP A 71 -25.97 11.16 -3.47
N GLY A 72 -26.30 10.80 -2.22
CA GLY A 72 -27.46 9.96 -1.89
C GLY A 72 -27.29 8.47 -2.20
N ILE A 73 -26.16 8.05 -2.78
CA ILE A 73 -25.83 6.63 -3.02
C ILE A 73 -24.84 6.18 -1.95
N ASP A 74 -25.37 5.63 -0.87
CA ASP A 74 -24.60 5.24 0.31
C ASP A 74 -24.27 3.74 0.34
N GLY A 75 -23.04 3.43 0.79
CA GLY A 75 -22.55 2.07 0.92
C GLY A 75 -22.10 1.41 -0.39
N LEU A 76 -21.41 0.29 -0.25
CA LEU A 76 -20.85 -0.50 -1.34
C LEU A 76 -21.95 -1.07 -2.25
N GLU A 77 -23.00 -1.63 -1.66
CA GLU A 77 -24.09 -2.29 -2.39
C GLU A 77 -24.78 -1.32 -3.36
N ALA A 78 -25.18 -0.15 -2.86
CA ALA A 78 -25.86 0.85 -3.67
C ALA A 78 -24.97 1.37 -4.80
N LYS A 79 -23.66 1.50 -4.56
CA LYS A 79 -22.69 1.95 -5.57
C LYS A 79 -22.46 0.92 -6.67
N LEU A 80 -22.36 -0.36 -6.32
CA LEU A 80 -22.23 -1.43 -7.30
C LEU A 80 -23.52 -1.56 -8.11
N LYS A 81 -24.69 -1.46 -7.48
CA LYS A 81 -25.97 -1.43 -8.18
C LYS A 81 -26.10 -0.24 -9.13
N ALA A 82 -25.75 0.97 -8.68
CA ALA A 82 -25.81 2.19 -9.49
C ALA A 82 -24.81 2.21 -10.65
N SER A 83 -23.74 1.40 -10.59
CA SER A 83 -22.75 1.27 -11.65
C SER A 83 -22.98 0.07 -12.58
N GLY A 84 -24.07 -0.70 -12.37
CA GLY A 84 -24.34 -1.91 -13.16
C GLY A 84 -23.36 -3.06 -12.87
N ARG A 85 -22.75 -3.08 -11.68
CA ARG A 85 -21.71 -4.03 -11.25
C ARG A 85 -22.17 -4.92 -10.09
N PHE A 86 -23.48 -5.13 -9.95
CA PHE A 86 -24.04 -5.85 -8.82
C PHE A 86 -23.56 -7.32 -8.77
N ASP A 87 -23.20 -7.91 -9.91
CA ASP A 87 -22.65 -9.28 -9.99
C ASP A 87 -21.35 -9.46 -9.20
N TYR A 88 -20.63 -8.37 -8.91
CA TYR A 88 -19.41 -8.40 -8.09
C TYR A 88 -19.69 -8.31 -6.58
N TYR A 89 -20.94 -8.14 -6.15
CA TYR A 89 -21.27 -7.79 -4.77
C TYR A 89 -20.86 -8.86 -3.76
N ASP A 90 -21.15 -10.14 -4.04
CA ASP A 90 -20.88 -11.24 -3.11
C ASP A 90 -19.37 -11.38 -2.82
N GLU A 91 -18.52 -11.25 -3.84
CA GLU A 91 -17.07 -11.26 -3.67
C GLU A 91 -16.58 -9.96 -3.01
N ALA A 92 -17.17 -8.82 -3.36
CA ALA A 92 -16.77 -7.52 -2.85
C ALA A 92 -17.05 -7.39 -1.33
N ILE A 93 -18.18 -7.91 -0.86
CA ILE A 93 -18.54 -7.85 0.56
C ILE A 93 -17.63 -8.74 1.42
N GLU A 94 -17.25 -9.92 0.92
CA GLU A 94 -16.31 -10.81 1.60
C GLU A 94 -14.93 -10.15 1.74
N LYS A 95 -14.39 -9.63 0.63
CA LYS A 95 -13.08 -8.95 0.64
C LYS A 95 -13.09 -7.71 1.52
N LYS A 96 -14.16 -6.91 1.46
CA LYS A 96 -14.35 -5.74 2.34
C LYS A 96 -14.27 -6.15 3.82
N GLU A 97 -14.89 -7.26 4.17
CA GLU A 97 -14.88 -7.79 5.54
C GLU A 97 -13.50 -8.30 5.96
N MET A 98 -12.76 -8.97 5.05
CA MET A 98 -11.38 -9.38 5.32
C MET A 98 -10.49 -8.17 5.66
N PHE A 99 -10.62 -7.07 4.92
CA PHE A 99 -9.88 -5.85 5.21
C PHE A 99 -10.32 -5.20 6.52
N ALA A 100 -11.62 -5.12 6.80
CA ALA A 100 -12.13 -4.55 8.05
C ALA A 100 -11.56 -5.28 9.28
N LYS A 101 -11.50 -6.62 9.24
CA LYS A 101 -10.89 -7.44 10.31
C LYS A 101 -9.40 -7.22 10.45
N LEU A 102 -8.68 -7.01 9.33
CA LEU A 102 -7.27 -6.67 9.36
C LEU A 102 -7.06 -5.31 10.04
N LEU A 103 -7.85 -4.31 9.65
CA LEU A 103 -7.80 -2.96 10.22
C LEU A 103 -8.04 -2.99 11.73
N GLU A 104 -9.06 -3.72 12.19
CA GLU A 104 -9.37 -3.89 13.61
C GLU A 104 -8.25 -4.59 14.37
N ARG A 105 -7.72 -5.70 13.85
CA ARG A 105 -6.62 -6.47 14.46
C ARG A 105 -5.40 -5.62 14.76
N TRP A 106 -5.06 -4.71 13.84
CA TRP A 106 -3.85 -3.91 13.92
C TRP A 106 -4.11 -2.48 14.44
N SER A 107 -5.35 -2.15 14.77
CA SER A 107 -5.76 -0.81 15.24
C SER A 107 -5.03 -0.37 16.51
N LEU A 108 -4.58 -1.31 17.34
CA LEU A 108 -3.86 -1.04 18.59
C LEU A 108 -2.38 -0.69 18.39
N TYR A 109 -1.85 -0.68 17.16
CA TYR A 109 -0.44 -0.36 16.90
C TYR A 109 -0.32 0.95 16.13
N SER A 110 0.35 1.95 16.70
CA SER A 110 0.44 3.28 16.10
C SER A 110 1.16 3.29 14.75
N SER A 111 2.15 2.40 14.56
CA SER A 111 2.81 2.21 13.27
C SER A 111 1.90 1.58 12.22
N ALA A 112 1.08 0.58 12.59
CA ALA A 112 0.10 0.00 11.68
C ALA A 112 -0.95 1.02 11.26
N GLN A 113 -1.44 1.84 12.20
CA GLN A 113 -2.37 2.92 11.88
C GLN A 113 -1.77 3.90 10.84
N GLN A 114 -0.48 4.25 10.96
CA GLN A 114 0.20 5.10 9.98
C GLN A 114 0.33 4.41 8.61
N ILE A 115 0.59 3.10 8.58
CA ILE A 115 0.59 2.32 7.33
C ILE A 115 -0.79 2.38 6.70
N PHE A 116 -1.86 2.14 7.47
CA PHE A 116 -3.23 2.18 6.96
C PHE A 116 -3.59 3.55 6.39
N VAL A 117 -3.27 4.64 7.10
CA VAL A 117 -3.49 6.01 6.58
C VAL A 117 -2.77 6.20 5.24
N HIS A 118 -1.51 5.77 5.16
CA HIS A 118 -0.72 5.92 3.93
C HIS A 118 -1.37 5.19 2.75
N ILE A 119 -1.69 3.91 2.91
CA ILE A 119 -2.24 3.08 1.82
C ILE A 119 -3.68 3.47 1.46
N LEU A 120 -4.50 3.89 2.44
CA LEU A 120 -5.86 4.38 2.22
C LEU A 120 -5.85 5.70 1.46
N ALA A 121 -4.97 6.64 1.83
CA ALA A 121 -4.82 7.91 1.14
C ALA A 121 -4.33 7.72 -0.30
N ARG A 122 -3.37 6.82 -0.51
CA ARG A 122 -2.88 6.45 -1.85
C ARG A 122 -4.00 5.88 -2.72
N ALA A 123 -4.76 4.92 -2.20
CA ALA A 123 -5.88 4.32 -2.92
C ALA A 123 -7.02 5.31 -3.19
N GLU A 124 -7.41 6.15 -2.21
CA GLU A 124 -8.39 7.22 -2.38
C GLU A 124 -7.97 8.16 -3.53
N ASN A 125 -6.70 8.57 -3.53
CA ASN A 125 -6.17 9.49 -4.54
C ASN A 125 -6.11 8.86 -5.94
N GLU A 126 -5.51 7.68 -6.08
CA GLU A 126 -5.43 6.98 -7.37
C GLU A 126 -6.83 6.67 -7.93
N PHE A 127 -7.75 6.24 -7.07
CA PHE A 127 -9.10 5.96 -7.50
C PHE A 127 -9.80 7.22 -7.98
N THR A 128 -9.79 8.29 -7.17
CA THR A 128 -10.52 9.53 -7.48
C THR A 128 -9.92 10.27 -8.66
N GLN A 129 -8.59 10.32 -8.76
CA GLN A 129 -7.90 11.08 -9.79
C GLN A 129 -7.74 10.30 -11.08
N VAL A 130 -7.51 8.99 -11.05
CA VAL A 130 -7.20 8.23 -12.27
C VAL A 130 -8.38 7.35 -12.67
N ILE A 131 -8.77 6.44 -11.80
CA ILE A 131 -9.71 5.37 -12.14
C ILE A 131 -11.11 5.93 -12.39
N TYR A 132 -11.59 6.83 -11.53
CA TYR A 132 -12.91 7.43 -11.65
C TYR A 132 -13.13 8.05 -13.04
N ARG A 133 -12.17 8.81 -13.55
CA ARG A 133 -12.27 9.45 -14.88
C ARG A 133 -12.34 8.47 -16.05
N GLN A 134 -11.91 7.23 -15.84
CA GLN A 134 -11.92 6.17 -16.85
C GLN A 134 -13.21 5.35 -16.85
N ILE A 135 -14.00 5.37 -15.76
CA ILE A 135 -15.22 4.56 -15.61
C ILE A 135 -16.20 4.73 -16.79
N PRO A 136 -16.50 5.93 -17.29
CA PRO A 136 -17.44 6.10 -18.40
C PRO A 136 -16.93 5.58 -19.75
N GLN A 137 -15.62 5.36 -19.87
CA GLN A 137 -14.94 5.08 -21.15
C GLN A 137 -14.51 3.62 -21.28
N ARG A 138 -14.71 2.81 -20.23
CA ARG A 138 -14.17 1.45 -20.14
C ARG A 138 -15.19 0.48 -19.60
N THR A 139 -15.02 -0.78 -19.96
CA THR A 139 -15.80 -1.90 -19.43
C THR A 139 -15.50 -2.15 -17.95
N PRO A 140 -16.41 -2.83 -17.23
CA PRO A 140 -16.16 -3.16 -15.84
C PRO A 140 -14.86 -3.93 -15.60
N GLU A 141 -14.53 -4.86 -16.49
CA GLU A 141 -13.35 -5.71 -16.45
C GLU A 141 -12.06 -4.90 -16.62
N GLU A 142 -12.05 -3.94 -17.56
CA GLU A 142 -10.92 -3.03 -17.76
C GLU A 142 -10.70 -2.09 -16.57
N ILE A 143 -11.79 -1.68 -15.90
CA ILE A 143 -11.69 -0.89 -14.66
C ILE A 143 -11.12 -1.76 -13.52
N ASN A 144 -11.54 -3.03 -13.41
CA ASN A 144 -10.98 -3.95 -12.42
C ASN A 144 -9.48 -4.17 -12.66
N ALA A 145 -9.05 -4.35 -13.91
CA ALA A 145 -7.64 -4.45 -14.26
C ALA A 145 -6.88 -3.17 -13.89
N LEU A 146 -7.46 -1.99 -14.13
CA LEU A 146 -6.85 -0.71 -13.76
C LEU A 146 -6.70 -0.55 -12.24
N VAL A 147 -7.70 -0.99 -11.46
CA VAL A 147 -7.63 -1.03 -9.98
C VAL A 147 -6.50 -1.94 -9.54
N ILE A 148 -6.36 -3.11 -10.16
CA ILE A 148 -5.29 -4.06 -9.85
C ILE A 148 -3.92 -3.43 -10.11
N ASP A 149 -3.71 -2.89 -11.29
CA ASP A 149 -2.42 -2.34 -11.70
C ASP A 149 -2.02 -1.07 -10.93
N ARG A 150 -2.98 -0.18 -10.65
CA ARG A 150 -2.70 1.14 -10.05
C ARG A 150 -2.75 1.16 -8.53
N ILE A 151 -3.52 0.27 -7.93
CA ILE A 151 -3.74 0.27 -6.47
C ILE A 151 -3.27 -1.05 -5.86
N VAL A 152 -3.74 -2.19 -6.37
CA VAL A 152 -3.50 -3.48 -5.70
C VAL A 152 -2.02 -3.86 -5.76
N ASN A 153 -1.44 -3.96 -6.95
CA ASN A 153 -0.06 -4.40 -7.12
C ASN A 153 0.93 -3.48 -6.39
N PRO A 154 0.84 -2.14 -6.51
CA PRO A 154 1.81 -1.27 -5.84
C PRO A 154 1.72 -1.31 -4.32
N ILE A 155 0.53 -1.50 -3.74
CA ILE A 155 0.35 -1.60 -2.28
C ILE A 155 0.80 -2.96 -1.78
N VAL A 156 0.53 -4.05 -2.52
CA VAL A 156 1.06 -5.38 -2.18
C VAL A 156 2.59 -5.40 -2.24
N GLU A 157 3.19 -4.78 -3.25
CA GLU A 157 4.65 -4.65 -3.36
C GLU A 157 5.25 -3.86 -2.19
N GLU A 158 4.58 -2.78 -1.77
CA GLU A 158 5.05 -1.91 -0.68
C GLU A 158 4.82 -2.53 0.72
N CYS A 159 3.74 -3.30 0.90
CA CYS A 159 3.31 -3.82 2.21
C CYS A 159 3.48 -5.35 2.38
N GLY A 160 3.93 -6.06 1.36
CA GLY A 160 3.99 -7.54 1.30
C GLY A 160 5.00 -8.20 2.24
N GLY A 161 5.48 -7.48 3.27
CA GLY A 161 6.36 -8.03 4.31
C GLY A 161 5.65 -9.05 5.19
N GLU A 162 6.45 -9.86 5.89
CA GLU A 162 6.00 -11.05 6.64
C GLU A 162 4.96 -10.73 7.73
N LEU A 163 5.03 -9.54 8.35
CA LEU A 163 4.23 -9.25 9.53
C LEU A 163 2.74 -9.03 9.24
N MET A 164 2.39 -8.26 8.20
CA MET A 164 1.01 -7.83 7.97
C MET A 164 0.27 -8.69 6.93
N SER A 165 0.96 -9.65 6.30
CA SER A 165 0.40 -10.63 5.34
C SER A 165 -0.54 -9.99 4.30
N VAL A 166 -0.18 -8.81 3.80
CA VAL A 166 -1.00 -8.06 2.85
C VAL A 166 -0.94 -8.75 1.48
N ASN A 167 -2.11 -9.18 1.00
CA ASN A 167 -2.26 -9.85 -0.28
C ASN A 167 -3.28 -9.13 -1.17
N HIS A 168 -3.41 -9.58 -2.42
CA HIS A 168 -4.27 -8.96 -3.42
C HIS A 168 -5.74 -8.89 -2.98
N ASN A 169 -6.27 -9.93 -2.32
CA ASN A 169 -7.66 -9.96 -1.84
C ASN A 169 -7.88 -8.92 -0.73
N LEU A 170 -6.93 -8.76 0.18
CA LEU A 170 -6.99 -7.75 1.24
C LEU A 170 -6.96 -6.33 0.68
N VAL A 171 -6.08 -6.06 -0.30
CA VAL A 171 -5.97 -4.73 -0.90
C VAL A 171 -7.17 -4.42 -1.80
N GLN A 172 -7.72 -5.41 -2.52
CA GLN A 172 -9.01 -5.24 -3.20
C GLN A 172 -10.14 -4.96 -2.20
N GLY A 173 -10.14 -5.69 -1.07
CA GLY A 173 -11.04 -5.46 0.06
C GLY A 173 -10.95 -4.04 0.61
N MET A 174 -9.74 -3.48 0.70
CA MET A 174 -9.52 -2.09 1.09
C MET A 174 -10.22 -1.10 0.15
N VAL A 175 -10.18 -1.33 -1.16
CA VAL A 175 -10.88 -0.49 -2.13
C VAL A 175 -12.40 -0.58 -1.92
N TYR A 176 -12.95 -1.77 -1.71
CA TYR A 176 -14.37 -1.94 -1.40
C TYR A 176 -14.76 -1.32 -0.05
N TRP A 177 -13.87 -1.37 0.94
CA TRP A 177 -14.07 -0.71 2.22
C TRP A 177 -14.10 0.82 2.07
N LEU A 178 -13.21 1.42 1.26
CA LEU A 178 -13.28 2.84 0.92
C LEU A 178 -14.59 3.20 0.22
N ALA A 179 -15.13 2.30 -0.60
CA ALA A 179 -16.43 2.51 -1.24
C ALA A 179 -17.57 2.50 -0.22
N GLU A 180 -17.55 1.55 0.73
CA GLU A 180 -18.50 1.45 1.84
C GLU A 180 -18.48 2.69 2.75
N GLN A 181 -17.30 3.26 3.02
CA GLN A 181 -17.14 4.49 3.80
C GLN A 181 -17.40 5.77 2.99
N CYS A 182 -17.70 5.61 1.70
CA CYS A 182 -17.95 6.71 0.77
C CYS A 182 -16.80 7.66 0.47
N PHE A 183 -15.57 7.15 0.52
CA PHE A 183 -14.37 7.85 0.07
C PHE A 183 -14.13 7.73 -1.43
N ILE A 184 -14.67 6.68 -2.08
CA ILE A 184 -14.59 6.50 -3.53
C ILE A 184 -15.97 6.30 -4.17
N LYS A 185 -16.08 6.62 -5.46
CA LYS A 185 -17.33 6.59 -6.23
C LYS A 185 -17.22 5.65 -7.41
N TRP A 186 -18.02 4.58 -7.44
CA TRP A 186 -18.02 3.62 -8.56
C TRP A 186 -19.02 3.96 -9.66
N HIS A 187 -19.96 4.85 -9.39
CA HIS A 187 -20.99 5.27 -10.32
C HIS A 187 -20.69 6.68 -10.80
N HIS A 188 -21.08 6.99 -12.03
CA HIS A 188 -21.28 8.36 -12.46
C HIS A 188 -22.77 8.66 -12.32
N ALA A 189 -23.13 9.79 -11.73
CA ALA A 189 -24.47 10.30 -11.89
C ALA A 189 -24.68 10.47 -13.41
N ALA A 190 -25.71 9.83 -13.97
CA ALA A 190 -26.09 10.08 -15.35
C ALA A 190 -26.29 11.59 -15.48
N VAL A 191 -25.52 12.24 -16.36
CA VAL A 191 -25.88 13.57 -16.83
C VAL A 191 -27.22 13.34 -17.52
N ALA A 192 -28.30 13.89 -16.95
CA ALA A 192 -29.60 13.89 -17.61
C ALA A 192 -29.38 14.50 -18.99
N ALA A 193 -29.44 13.66 -20.02
CA ALA A 193 -29.38 14.04 -21.42
C ALA A 193 -30.74 14.60 -21.84
#